data_AF-A0A914XR31-F1
#
_entry.id   AF-A0A914XR31-F1
#
_cell.length_a   1.000
_cell.length_b   1.000
_cell.length_c   1.000
_cell.angle_alpha   90.00
_cell.angle_beta   90.00
_cell.angle_gamma   90.00
#
_symmetry.space_group_name_H-M   'P 1'
#
loop_
_entity.id
_entity.type
_entity.pdbx_description
1 polymer ?
#
loop_
_entity_poly.entity_id
_entity_poly.type
_entity_poly.pdbx_seq_one_letter_code
_entity_poly.pdbx_strand_id
1 'polypeptide(L)'
;MVVPLVFQQLTPPWIAFIGLGAVSAAVMSSADSSILSAASMFARNIWKLTIRPHASENEVIFVMRIGIVCVGLLATLMALTIKSIYGLWYLCADLVYVILFPQLLCVVYMEKSNTYGSLSGYAVGLFLRLSGGEPLLFFPPLIHFPMYDEVINDDGTVTGTQYFPFRTVSMVMSLTTCVCVSLLTNHLFKSGKIPIEWDFLTCVVNIPPERINLPRDTSFATSTDTLAMHKIRSENGMVNPLLLTANDSGLSGGSSPATETSALAPTDFTTRDYSSLDRP
;
A
#
# COMPACT_ATOMS: atom_id res chain seq x y z
N MET A 1 35.51 -2.01 12.41
CA MET A 1 36.16 -3.35 12.41
C MET A 1 36.75 -3.64 13.79
N VAL A 2 35.93 -3.97 14.79
CA VAL A 2 36.45 -4.37 16.11
C VAL A 2 36.39 -5.89 16.26
N VAL A 3 35.27 -6.51 15.86
CA VAL A 3 35.02 -7.95 16.06
C VAL A 3 36.03 -8.86 15.35
N PRO A 4 36.35 -8.72 14.04
CA PRO A 4 37.33 -9.58 13.39
C PRO A 4 38.75 -9.43 13.97
N LEU A 5 39.08 -8.21 14.39
CA LEU A 5 40.39 -7.85 14.94
C LEU A 5 40.59 -8.50 16.31
N VAL A 6 39.53 -8.52 17.13
CA VAL A 6 39.50 -9.23 18.41
C VAL A 6 39.70 -10.73 18.23
N PHE A 7 39.02 -11.37 17.28
CA PHE A 7 39.21 -12.80 17.02
C PHE A 7 40.65 -13.14 16.60
N GLN A 8 41.28 -12.29 15.79
CA GLN A 8 42.65 -12.53 15.34
C GLN A 8 43.71 -12.33 16.43
N GLN A 9 43.51 -11.37 17.35
CA GLN A 9 44.53 -11.02 18.34
C GLN A 9 44.34 -11.68 19.71
N LEU A 10 43.12 -12.07 20.08
CA LEU A 10 42.80 -12.54 21.44
C LEU A 10 42.36 -14.01 21.52
N THR A 11 42.21 -14.73 20.39
CA THR A 11 41.74 -16.12 20.40
C THR A 11 42.70 -17.10 19.69
N PRO A 12 42.73 -18.38 20.10
CA PRO A 12 43.47 -19.41 19.38
C PRO A 12 42.96 -19.55 17.93
N PRO A 13 43.82 -19.94 16.96
CA PRO A 13 43.50 -19.93 15.54
C PRO A 13 42.25 -20.77 15.17
N TRP A 14 42.00 -21.88 15.88
CA TRP A 14 40.83 -22.72 15.68
C TRP A 14 39.51 -22.02 16.04
N ILE A 15 39.50 -21.24 17.14
CA ILE A 15 38.31 -20.49 17.57
C ILE A 15 38.11 -19.28 16.68
N ALA A 16 39.18 -18.61 16.26
CA ALA A 16 39.10 -17.51 15.30
C ALA A 16 38.49 -17.96 13.96
N PHE A 17 38.89 -19.14 13.46
CA PHE A 17 38.33 -19.71 12.22
C PHE A 17 36.84 -20.01 12.35
N ILE A 18 36.43 -20.71 13.40
CA ILE A 18 35.01 -21.04 13.64
C ILE A 18 34.20 -19.75 13.87
N GLY A 19 34.73 -18.80 14.64
CA GLY A 19 34.08 -17.53 14.95
C GLY A 19 33.86 -16.64 13.72
N LEU A 20 34.88 -16.47 12.88
CA LEU A 20 34.76 -15.73 11.61
C LEU A 20 33.81 -16.44 10.64
N GLY A 21 33.85 -17.78 10.60
CA GLY A 21 32.89 -18.58 9.83
C GLY A 21 31.44 -18.38 10.29
N ALA A 22 31.21 -18.37 11.61
CA ALA A 22 29.88 -18.15 12.18
C ALA A 22 29.36 -16.72 11.90
N VAL A 23 30.21 -15.70 12.02
CA VAL A 23 29.85 -14.31 11.69
C VAL A 23 29.51 -14.19 10.20
N SER A 24 30.31 -14.79 9.32
CA SER A 24 30.06 -14.79 7.88
C SER A 24 28.72 -15.48 7.55
N ALA A 25 28.47 -16.66 8.13
CA ALA A 25 27.22 -17.39 7.95
C ALA A 25 25.99 -16.61 8.44
N ALA A 26 26.10 -15.92 9.59
CA ALA A 26 25.04 -15.08 10.13
C ALA A 26 24.71 -13.87 9.22
N VAL A 27 25.74 -13.22 8.68
CA VAL A 27 25.56 -12.10 7.74
C VAL A 27 24.97 -12.59 6.42
N MET A 28 25.42 -13.75 5.90
CA MET A 28 24.88 -14.35 4.68
C MET A 28 23.38 -14.64 4.81
N SER A 29 22.94 -15.26 5.90
CA SER A 29 21.51 -15.53 6.15
C SER A 29 20.65 -14.25 6.24
N SER A 30 21.20 -13.19 6.84
CA SER A 30 20.53 -11.89 6.95
C SER A 30 20.42 -11.18 5.60
N ALA A 31 21.50 -11.24 4.80
CA ALA A 31 21.55 -10.68 3.46
C ALA A 31 20.58 -11.41 2.52
N ASP A 32 20.58 -12.74 2.53
CA ASP A 32 19.70 -13.57 1.71
C ASP A 32 18.22 -13.25 1.98
N SER A 33 17.84 -13.14 3.25
CA SER A 33 16.48 -12.80 3.65
C SER A 33 16.08 -11.39 3.18
N SER A 34 17.00 -10.44 3.25
CA SER A 34 16.76 -9.06 2.82
C SER A 34 16.60 -8.95 1.29
N ILE A 35 17.49 -9.61 0.54
CA ILE A 35 17.45 -9.63 -0.92
C ILE A 35 16.18 -10.35 -1.41
N LEU A 36 15.85 -11.50 -0.82
CA LEU A 36 14.64 -12.24 -1.16
C LEU A 36 13.37 -11.43 -0.86
N SER A 37 13.33 -10.75 0.29
CA SER A 37 12.19 -9.90 0.66
C SER A 37 12.02 -8.75 -0.33
N ALA A 38 13.10 -8.05 -0.68
CA ALA A 38 13.08 -6.97 -1.67
C ALA A 38 12.63 -7.48 -3.06
N ALA A 39 13.20 -8.59 -3.52
CA ALA A 39 12.85 -9.19 -4.81
C ALA A 39 11.39 -9.68 -4.86
N SER A 40 10.88 -10.25 -3.76
CA SER A 40 9.50 -10.70 -3.64
C SER A 40 8.53 -9.53 -3.65
N MET A 41 8.84 -8.46 -2.92
CA MET A 41 8.04 -7.23 -2.96
C MET A 41 8.02 -6.62 -4.36
N PHE A 42 9.16 -6.59 -5.06
CA PHE A 42 9.22 -6.09 -6.42
C PHE A 42 8.39 -6.95 -7.40
N ALA A 43 8.57 -8.28 -7.38
CA ALA A 43 7.87 -9.18 -8.28
C ALA A 43 6.34 -9.18 -8.06
N ARG A 44 5.88 -9.05 -6.81
CA ARG A 44 4.44 -9.01 -6.52
C ARG A 44 3.84 -7.61 -6.66
N ASN A 45 4.47 -6.59 -6.07
CA ASN A 45 3.88 -5.26 -5.99
C ASN A 45 4.10 -4.43 -7.25
N ILE A 46 5.19 -4.65 -7.99
CA ILE A 46 5.46 -3.89 -9.22
C ILE A 46 5.07 -4.72 -10.44
N TRP A 47 5.64 -5.92 -10.60
CA TRP A 47 5.41 -6.71 -11.81
C TRP A 47 3.94 -7.16 -11.95
N LYS A 48 3.39 -7.82 -10.93
CA LYS A 48 2.01 -8.32 -10.98
C LYS A 48 1.00 -7.18 -10.97
N LEU A 49 1.12 -6.18 -10.09
CA LEU A 49 0.10 -5.12 -10.00
C LEU A 49 0.19 -4.05 -11.10
N THR A 50 1.39 -3.68 -11.55
CA THR A 50 1.56 -2.52 -12.47
C THR A 50 1.75 -2.94 -13.93
N ILE A 51 2.57 -3.97 -14.19
CA ILE A 51 2.98 -4.31 -15.56
C ILE A 51 2.05 -5.37 -16.17
N ARG A 52 1.81 -6.48 -15.46
CA ARG A 52 1.02 -7.61 -15.97
C ARG A 52 0.14 -8.23 -14.88
N PRO A 53 -1.10 -7.71 -14.68
CA PRO A 53 -2.08 -8.21 -13.71
C PRO A 53 -2.40 -9.70 -13.78
N HIS A 54 -2.29 -10.28 -14.98
CA HIS A 54 -2.57 -11.69 -15.25
C HIS A 54 -1.30 -12.56 -15.36
N ALA A 55 -0.17 -12.14 -14.77
CA ALA A 55 1.06 -12.93 -14.78
C ALA A 55 0.87 -14.28 -14.04
N SER A 56 1.38 -15.36 -14.64
CA SER A 56 1.42 -16.69 -14.04
C SER A 56 2.40 -16.73 -12.87
N GLU A 57 2.16 -17.58 -11.86
CA GLU A 57 3.06 -17.74 -10.71
C GLU A 57 4.49 -18.15 -11.14
N ASN A 58 4.63 -18.90 -12.24
CA ASN A 58 5.93 -19.26 -12.80
C ASN A 58 6.70 -18.03 -13.32
N GLU A 59 5.98 -17.06 -13.89
CA GLU A 59 6.55 -15.80 -14.38
C GLU A 59 7.00 -14.93 -13.21
N VAL A 60 6.19 -14.86 -12.14
CA VAL A 60 6.53 -14.10 -10.92
C VAL A 60 7.80 -14.65 -10.26
N ILE A 61 7.95 -15.99 -10.20
CA ILE A 61 9.17 -16.62 -9.65
C ILE A 61 10.39 -16.32 -10.54
N PHE A 62 10.22 -16.31 -11.86
CA PHE A 62 11.31 -15.96 -12.78
C PHE A 62 11.76 -14.51 -12.59
N VAL A 63 10.82 -13.56 -12.49
CA VAL A 63 11.11 -12.15 -12.22
C VAL A 63 11.75 -11.97 -10.85
N MET A 64 11.32 -12.71 -9.83
CA MET A 64 11.94 -12.70 -8.50
C MET A 64 13.41 -13.14 -8.57
N ARG A 65 13.75 -14.20 -9.32
CA ARG A 65 15.14 -14.65 -9.50
C ARG A 65 16.01 -13.59 -10.17
N ILE A 66 15.49 -12.93 -11.20
CA ILE A 66 16.19 -11.79 -11.84
C ILE A 66 16.38 -10.66 -10.83
N GLY A 67 15.34 -10.34 -10.05
CA GLY A 67 15.40 -9.33 -8.99
C GLY A 67 16.50 -9.61 -7.96
N ILE A 68 16.65 -10.85 -7.51
CA ILE A 68 17.73 -11.27 -6.59
C ILE A 68 19.10 -10.95 -7.19
N VAL A 69 19.34 -11.31 -8.46
CA VAL A 69 20.62 -11.04 -9.14
C VAL A 69 20.87 -9.54 -9.29
N CYS A 70 19.86 -8.78 -9.70
CA CYS A 70 19.97 -7.32 -9.85
C CYS A 70 20.25 -6.61 -8.52
N VAL A 71 19.51 -6.95 -7.46
CA VAL A 71 19.70 -6.37 -6.13
C VAL A 71 21.07 -6.76 -5.56
N GLY A 72 21.49 -8.01 -5.71
CA GLY A 72 22.81 -8.48 -5.29
C GLY A 72 23.95 -7.74 -6.01
N LEU A 73 23.83 -7.52 -7.32
CA LEU A 73 24.79 -6.75 -8.09
C LEU A 73 24.87 -5.30 -7.61
N LEU A 74 23.71 -4.64 -7.43
CA LEU A 74 23.64 -3.26 -6.96
C LEU A 74 24.20 -3.11 -5.53
N ALA A 75 23.87 -4.05 -4.63
CA ALA A 75 24.41 -4.08 -3.28
C ALA A 75 25.93 -4.28 -3.27
N THR A 76 26.45 -5.14 -4.15
CA THR A 76 27.90 -5.36 -4.31
C THR A 76 28.60 -4.11 -4.82
N LEU A 77 28.01 -3.42 -5.82
CA LEU A 77 28.54 -2.15 -6.32
C LEU A 77 28.59 -1.08 -5.22
N MET A 78 27.53 -0.95 -4.43
CA MET A 78 27.49 -0.04 -3.28
C MET A 78 28.52 -0.42 -2.21
N ALA A 79 28.70 -1.71 -1.95
CA ALA A 79 29.70 -2.19 -0.99
C ALA A 79 31.14 -1.88 -1.43
N LEU A 80 31.42 -1.82 -2.73
CA LEU A 80 32.75 -1.50 -3.27
C LEU A 80 33.04 0.01 -3.31
N THR A 81 32.01 0.86 -3.41
CA THR A 81 32.18 2.32 -3.53
C THR A 81 32.14 3.06 -2.19
N ILE A 82 31.39 2.55 -1.21
CA ILE A 82 31.14 3.23 0.06
C ILE A 82 32.28 2.97 1.06
N LYS A 83 32.88 4.05 1.57
CA LYS A 83 33.98 3.97 2.55
C LYS A 83 33.53 3.73 4.00
N SER A 84 32.28 4.07 4.34
CA SER A 84 31.76 4.02 5.72
C SER A 84 30.45 3.23 5.84
N ILE A 85 30.52 2.06 6.49
CA ILE A 85 29.37 1.19 6.78
C ILE A 85 28.42 1.86 7.78
N TYR A 86 28.98 2.52 8.81
CA TYR A 86 28.20 3.21 9.83
C TYR A 86 27.39 4.37 9.23
N GLY A 87 27.98 5.10 8.27
CA GLY A 87 27.28 6.17 7.56
C GLY A 87 26.07 5.64 6.80
N LEU A 88 26.25 4.58 6.01
CA LEU A 88 25.15 3.97 5.24
C LEU A 88 24.05 3.42 6.15
N TRP A 89 24.41 2.76 7.25
CA TRP A 89 23.44 2.27 8.22
C TRP A 89 22.62 3.41 8.83
N TYR A 90 23.29 4.50 9.23
CA TYR A 90 22.60 5.68 9.77
C TYR A 90 21.68 6.32 8.74
N LEU A 91 22.12 6.45 7.49
CA LEU A 91 21.32 6.97 6.38
C LEU A 91 20.02 6.15 6.21
N CYS A 92 20.16 4.83 6.12
CA CYS A 92 19.00 3.95 5.95
C CYS A 92 18.04 4.05 7.14
N ALA A 93 18.57 4.02 8.37
CA ALA A 93 17.77 4.15 9.58
C ALA A 93 17.03 5.50 9.65
N ASP A 94 17.68 6.58 9.23
CA ASP A 94 17.12 7.92 9.21
C ASP A 94 16.00 8.07 8.17
N LEU A 95 16.18 7.50 6.97
CA LEU A 95 15.15 7.47 5.93
C LEU A 95 13.92 6.67 6.41
N VAL A 96 14.13 5.51 7.02
CA VAL A 96 13.07 4.71 7.64
C VAL A 96 12.35 5.49 8.73
N TYR A 97 13.10 6.20 9.59
CA TYR A 97 12.55 6.99 10.69
C TYR A 97 11.75 8.20 10.21
N VAL A 98 12.19 8.92 9.18
CA VAL A 98 11.49 10.13 8.72
C VAL A 98 10.29 9.79 7.83
N ILE A 99 10.36 8.69 7.08
CA ILE A 99 9.36 8.35 6.05
C ILE A 99 8.40 7.26 6.52
N LEU A 100 8.91 6.10 6.95
CA LEU A 100 8.06 4.94 7.23
C LEU A 100 7.38 5.04 8.60
N PHE A 101 8.08 5.56 9.60
CA PHE A 101 7.55 5.63 10.96
C PHE A 101 6.28 6.49 11.08
N PRO A 102 6.22 7.74 10.55
CA PRO A 102 5.00 8.54 10.57
C PRO A 102 3.84 7.86 9.86
N GLN A 103 4.13 7.19 8.75
CA GLN A 103 3.13 6.52 7.95
C GLN A 103 2.54 5.32 8.67
N LEU A 104 3.38 4.51 9.31
CA LEU A 104 2.96 3.37 10.10
C LEU A 104 2.17 3.81 11.34
N LEU A 105 2.60 4.88 12.01
CA LEU A 105 1.85 5.46 13.13
C LEU A 105 0.44 5.90 12.72
N CYS A 106 0.32 6.64 11.60
CA CYS A 106 -0.98 7.10 11.11
C CYS A 106 -1.91 5.92 10.76
N VAL A 107 -1.40 4.88 10.09
CA VAL A 107 -2.24 3.72 9.70
C VAL A 107 -2.67 2.87 10.90
N VAL A 108 -1.82 2.70 11.91
CA VAL A 108 -2.13 1.82 13.05
C VAL A 108 -3.02 2.52 14.09
N TYR A 109 -2.76 3.79 14.40
CA TYR A 109 -3.45 4.50 15.49
C TYR A 109 -4.62 5.37 15.02
N MET A 110 -4.68 5.76 13.74
CA MET A 110 -5.71 6.66 13.23
C MET A 110 -6.63 5.96 12.22
N GLU A 111 -7.85 5.68 12.64
CA GLU A 111 -8.90 5.07 11.79
C GLU A 111 -9.27 5.92 10.56
N LYS A 112 -8.95 7.23 10.58
CA LYS A 112 -9.22 8.18 9.49
C LYS A 112 -8.03 8.37 8.54
N SER A 113 -7.03 7.50 8.58
CA SER A 113 -5.87 7.56 7.70
C SER A 113 -6.25 7.26 6.24
N ASN A 114 -5.81 8.09 5.31
CA ASN A 114 -6.15 7.99 3.88
C ASN A 114 -4.89 7.87 3.01
N THR A 115 -5.01 7.30 1.80
CA THR A 115 -3.89 7.18 0.85
C THR A 115 -3.34 8.55 0.41
N TYR A 116 -4.18 9.59 0.29
CA TYR A 116 -3.72 10.96 0.00
C TYR A 116 -2.83 11.54 1.11
N GLY A 117 -3.23 11.34 2.37
CA GLY A 117 -2.45 11.79 3.53
C GLY A 117 -1.12 11.06 3.62
N SER A 118 -1.15 9.75 3.35
CA SER A 118 0.04 8.92 3.23
C SER A 118 1.03 9.42 2.19
N LEU A 119 0.54 9.63 0.96
CA LEU A 119 1.38 10.02 -0.17
C LEU A 119 1.97 11.42 0.01
N SER A 120 1.17 12.37 0.51
CA SER A 120 1.63 13.73 0.79
C SER A 120 2.63 13.78 1.95
N GLY A 121 2.39 13.02 3.03
CA GLY A 121 3.33 12.88 4.15
C GLY A 121 4.67 12.27 3.71
N TYR A 122 4.62 11.23 2.88
CA TYR A 122 5.80 10.63 2.25
C TYR A 122 6.59 11.66 1.42
N ALA A 123 5.91 12.40 0.53
CA ALA A 123 6.55 13.38 -0.35
C ALA A 123 7.20 14.53 0.45
N VAL A 124 6.50 15.06 1.45
CA VAL A 124 7.03 16.14 2.32
C VAL A 124 8.18 15.64 3.18
N GLY A 125 8.07 14.45 3.77
CA GLY A 125 9.15 13.86 4.57
C GLY A 125 10.40 13.60 3.74
N LEU A 126 10.25 13.04 2.54
CA LEU A 126 11.35 12.82 1.60
C LEU A 126 11.98 14.14 1.16
N PHE A 127 11.17 15.12 0.77
CA PHE A 127 11.66 16.43 0.35
C PHE A 127 12.43 17.15 1.46
N LEU A 128 11.86 17.23 2.66
CA LEU A 128 12.53 17.84 3.81
C LEU A 128 13.83 17.12 4.16
N ARG A 129 13.84 15.78 4.10
CA ARG A 129 15.03 15.01 4.41
C ARG A 129 16.14 15.17 3.38
N LEU A 130 15.81 15.25 2.09
CA LEU A 130 16.76 15.53 1.02
C LEU A 130 17.25 16.98 1.07
N SER A 131 16.38 17.93 1.42
CA SER A 131 16.71 19.36 1.49
C SER A 131 17.72 19.72 2.58
N GLY A 132 17.79 18.93 3.66
CA GLY A 132 18.79 19.07 4.74
C GLY A 132 20.21 18.70 4.33
N GLY A 133 20.40 18.21 3.10
CA GLY A 133 21.70 17.77 2.59
C GLY A 133 22.15 16.45 3.21
N GLU A 134 22.99 15.72 2.48
CA GLU A 134 23.61 14.55 3.04
C GLU A 134 25.07 14.41 2.61
N PRO A 135 26.01 14.51 3.56
CA PRO A 135 27.44 14.49 3.24
C PRO A 135 27.90 13.13 2.70
N LEU A 136 27.15 12.04 2.96
CA LEU A 136 27.48 10.70 2.47
C LEU A 136 27.11 10.48 0.99
N LEU A 137 26.10 11.20 0.50
CA LEU A 137 25.62 11.09 -0.90
C LEU A 137 26.13 12.24 -1.78
N PHE A 138 27.08 13.05 -1.29
CA PHE A 138 27.59 14.26 -1.96
C PHE A 138 26.48 15.29 -2.33
N PHE A 139 25.35 15.28 -1.61
CA PHE A 139 24.29 16.26 -1.83
C PHE A 139 24.49 17.49 -0.94
N PRO A 140 24.76 18.68 -1.51
CA PRO A 140 24.87 19.90 -0.74
C PRO A 140 23.50 20.24 -0.09
N PRO A 141 23.48 20.76 1.14
CA PRO A 141 22.25 21.19 1.79
C PRO A 141 21.61 22.34 1.02
N LEU A 142 20.34 22.16 0.61
CA LEU A 142 19.57 23.18 -0.10
C LEU A 142 18.97 24.19 0.88
N ILE A 143 18.63 23.75 2.11
CA ILE A 143 18.07 24.58 3.18
C ILE A 143 19.07 24.63 4.34
N HIS A 144 19.58 25.83 4.62
CA HIS A 144 20.39 26.10 5.80
C HIS A 144 19.43 26.39 6.97
N PHE A 145 19.25 25.42 7.85
CA PHE A 145 18.47 25.63 9.07
C PHE A 145 19.25 26.49 10.09
N PRO A 146 18.56 27.21 10.99
CA PRO A 146 19.21 28.03 12.02
C PRO A 146 20.16 27.19 12.90
N MET A 147 21.35 27.72 13.22
CA MET A 147 22.50 27.01 13.85
C MET A 147 23.27 26.06 12.92
N TYR A 148 23.56 26.53 11.70
CA TYR A 148 24.47 25.86 10.77
C TYR A 148 25.90 26.38 10.97
N ASP A 149 26.77 25.53 11.49
CA ASP A 149 28.22 25.80 11.48
C ASP A 149 28.86 25.08 10.30
N GLU A 150 29.53 25.84 9.45
CA GLU A 150 30.34 25.35 8.35
C GLU A 150 31.68 24.80 8.89
N VAL A 151 31.80 23.48 8.96
CA VAL A 151 33.08 22.83 9.25
C VAL A 151 33.71 22.40 7.92
N ILE A 152 34.78 23.10 7.54
CA ILE A 152 35.63 22.74 6.41
C ILE A 152 36.50 21.57 6.86
N ASN A 153 36.24 20.37 6.35
CA ASN A 153 37.14 19.23 6.56
C ASN A 153 38.39 19.36 5.68
N ASP A 154 39.51 18.80 6.12
CA ASP A 154 40.80 18.77 5.43
C ASP A 154 40.75 18.14 4.01
N ASP A 155 39.69 17.40 3.68
CA ASP A 155 39.42 16.83 2.34
C ASP A 155 38.74 17.81 1.36
N GLY A 156 38.57 19.09 1.71
CA GLY A 156 37.91 20.10 0.87
C GLY A 156 36.38 19.93 0.80
N THR A 157 35.79 19.14 1.69
CA THR A 157 34.34 18.93 1.78
C THR A 157 33.75 19.85 2.85
N VAL A 158 32.74 20.65 2.46
CA VAL A 158 31.97 21.50 3.38
C VAL A 158 30.91 20.64 4.07
N THR A 159 31.26 20.03 5.19
CA THR A 159 30.27 19.39 6.06
C THR A 159 29.76 20.41 7.06
N GLY A 160 28.63 21.02 6.74
CA GLY A 160 27.89 21.77 7.74
C GLY A 160 27.37 20.85 8.83
N THR A 161 27.80 21.06 10.06
CA THR A 161 27.25 20.30 11.19
C THR A 161 26.02 21.05 11.66
N GLN A 162 24.85 20.56 11.30
CA GLN A 162 23.60 21.17 11.72
C GLN A 162 23.26 20.71 13.14
N TYR A 163 23.44 21.60 14.13
CA TYR A 163 23.12 21.30 15.54
C TYR A 163 21.62 21.23 15.82
N PHE A 164 20.80 21.82 14.95
CA PHE A 164 19.35 21.70 15.03
C PHE A 164 18.92 20.26 14.76
N PRO A 165 18.00 19.67 15.57
CA PRO A 165 17.55 18.29 15.41
C PRO A 165 16.62 18.14 14.19
N PHE A 166 17.19 18.30 13.01
CA PHE A 166 16.46 18.41 11.75
C PHE A 166 15.70 17.14 11.41
N ARG A 167 16.25 15.98 11.78
CA ARG A 167 15.64 14.65 11.58
C ARG A 167 14.32 14.52 12.34
N THR A 168 14.28 15.01 13.57
CA THR A 168 13.03 14.97 14.35
C THR A 168 12.04 15.99 13.83
N VAL A 169 12.49 17.16 13.37
CA VAL A 169 11.60 18.15 12.76
C VAL A 169 11.03 17.66 11.44
N SER A 170 11.82 17.03 10.57
CA SER A 170 11.32 16.44 9.34
C SER A 170 10.31 15.32 9.60
N MET A 171 10.54 14.49 10.63
CA MET A 171 9.61 13.44 11.04
C MET A 171 8.28 14.03 11.57
N VAL A 172 8.34 15.05 12.42
CA VAL A 172 7.13 15.71 12.95
C VAL A 172 6.39 16.44 11.83
N MET A 173 7.09 17.06 10.89
CA MET A 173 6.49 17.71 9.73
C MET A 173 5.80 16.71 8.79
N SER A 174 6.40 15.55 8.52
CA SER A 174 5.76 14.51 7.71
C SER A 174 4.55 13.90 8.43
N LEU A 175 4.64 13.66 9.74
CA LEU A 175 3.52 13.18 10.57
C LEU A 175 2.35 14.17 10.57
N THR A 176 2.62 15.44 10.88
CA THR A 176 1.59 16.49 10.90
C THR A 176 0.97 16.69 9.52
N THR A 177 1.77 16.67 8.45
CA THR A 177 1.25 16.72 7.07
C THR A 177 0.32 15.54 6.79
N CYS A 178 0.76 14.33 7.13
CA CYS A 178 -0.04 13.12 6.93
C CYS A 178 -1.37 13.19 7.66
N VAL A 179 -1.38 13.62 8.92
CA VAL A 179 -2.60 13.77 9.73
C VAL A 179 -3.49 14.88 9.19
N CYS A 180 -2.93 16.07 8.94
CA CYS A 180 -3.67 17.22 8.43
C CYS A 180 -4.33 16.92 7.08
N VAL A 181 -3.58 16.36 6.12
CA VAL A 181 -4.12 16.00 4.81
C VAL A 181 -5.14 14.87 4.94
N SER A 182 -4.89 13.84 5.76
CA SER A 182 -5.87 12.77 5.98
C SER A 182 -7.19 13.29 6.52
N LEU A 183 -7.15 14.17 7.54
CA LEU A 183 -8.34 14.76 8.14
C LEU A 183 -9.04 15.73 7.18
N LEU A 184 -8.27 16.57 6.49
CA LEU A 184 -8.78 17.52 5.50
C LEU A 184 -9.51 16.79 4.37
N THR A 185 -8.89 15.77 3.80
CA THR A 185 -9.49 14.93 2.76
C THR A 185 -10.77 14.25 3.25
N ASN A 186 -10.76 13.66 4.45
CA ASN A 186 -11.97 13.05 5.04
C ASN A 186 -13.09 14.08 5.23
N HIS A 187 -12.74 15.29 5.68
CA HIS A 187 -13.69 16.38 5.87
C HIS A 187 -14.27 16.90 4.55
N LEU A 188 -13.44 17.06 3.51
CA LEU A 188 -13.87 17.54 2.19
C LEU A 188 -14.81 16.55 1.50
N PHE A 189 -14.53 15.26 1.58
CA PHE A 189 -15.41 14.22 1.05
C PHE A 189 -16.73 14.11 1.82
N LYS A 190 -16.71 14.19 3.16
CA LYS A 190 -17.94 14.20 3.98
C LYS A 190 -18.79 15.46 3.82
N SER A 191 -18.16 16.60 3.54
CA SER A 191 -18.86 17.87 3.33
C SER A 191 -19.46 18.01 1.93
N GLY A 192 -19.25 17.03 1.03
CA GLY A 192 -19.78 17.05 -0.33
C GLY A 192 -19.22 18.14 -1.24
N LYS A 193 -18.07 18.75 -0.89
CA LYS A 193 -17.46 19.84 -1.66
C LYS A 193 -16.65 19.36 -2.87
N ILE A 194 -16.20 18.10 -2.87
CA ILE A 194 -15.46 17.48 -3.98
C ILE A 194 -16.33 16.35 -4.56
N PRO A 195 -16.55 16.31 -5.89
CA PRO A 195 -17.24 15.21 -6.55
C PRO A 195 -16.43 13.91 -6.46
N ILE A 196 -17.12 12.77 -6.33
CA ILE A 196 -16.56 11.43 -6.17
C ILE A 196 -15.62 11.05 -7.34
N GLU A 197 -15.82 11.65 -8.52
CA GLU A 197 -15.01 11.43 -9.72
C GLU A 197 -13.54 11.85 -9.59
N TRP A 198 -13.19 12.68 -8.60
CA TRP A 198 -11.81 13.13 -8.38
C TRP A 198 -11.01 12.22 -7.44
N ASP A 199 -11.56 11.07 -7.03
CA ASP A 199 -10.85 10.09 -6.21
C ASP A 199 -9.92 9.19 -7.03
N PHE A 200 -8.80 9.76 -7.51
CA PHE A 200 -7.79 9.04 -8.31
C PHE A 200 -7.05 7.92 -7.55
N LEU A 201 -6.88 8.07 -6.23
CA LEU A 201 -6.24 7.09 -5.35
C LEU A 201 -7.24 6.18 -4.62
N THR A 202 -8.51 6.21 -5.02
CA THR A 202 -9.54 5.26 -4.57
C THR A 202 -9.66 5.20 -3.03
N CYS A 203 -9.47 6.33 -2.35
CA CYS A 203 -9.46 6.40 -0.88
C CYS A 203 -10.85 6.16 -0.27
N VAL A 204 -11.92 6.45 -1.00
CA VAL A 204 -13.30 6.45 -0.48
C VAL A 204 -14.10 5.24 -0.96
N VAL A 205 -13.65 4.52 -1.99
CA VAL A 205 -14.37 3.38 -2.59
C VAL A 205 -14.39 2.13 -1.68
N ASN A 206 -13.62 2.12 -0.59
CA ASN A 206 -13.58 1.00 0.36
C ASN A 206 -14.54 1.16 1.57
N ILE A 207 -15.41 2.18 1.57
CA ILE A 207 -16.46 2.32 2.58
C ILE A 207 -17.72 1.62 2.04
N PRO A 208 -18.31 0.63 2.75
CA PRO A 208 -19.55 0.00 2.30
C PRO A 208 -20.62 1.08 2.05
N PRO A 209 -21.43 0.95 0.98
CA PRO A 209 -22.37 1.97 0.51
C PRO A 209 -23.43 2.38 1.54
N GLU A 210 -23.54 1.66 2.65
CA GLU A 210 -24.45 1.92 3.75
C GLU A 210 -24.15 3.20 4.55
N ARG A 211 -22.93 3.78 4.40
CA ARG A 211 -22.54 5.00 5.14
C ARG A 211 -22.37 6.27 4.29
N ILE A 212 -22.75 6.23 3.01
CA ILE A 212 -22.76 7.40 2.16
C ILE A 212 -24.19 7.91 2.09
N ASN A 213 -24.51 8.92 2.90
CA ASN A 213 -25.68 9.76 2.62
C ASN A 213 -25.36 10.59 1.37
N LEU A 214 -25.58 9.99 0.20
CA LEU A 214 -25.60 10.73 -1.06
C LEU A 214 -26.65 11.85 -0.91
N PRO A 215 -26.40 13.06 -1.45
CA PRO A 215 -27.48 14.01 -1.69
C PRO A 215 -28.56 13.25 -2.45
N ARG A 216 -29.82 13.35 -2.00
CA ARG A 216 -30.95 12.71 -2.68
C ARG A 216 -31.02 13.24 -4.10
N ASP A 217 -30.44 12.51 -5.04
CA ASP A 217 -30.66 12.77 -6.45
C ASP A 217 -32.15 12.56 -6.72
N THR A 218 -32.80 13.64 -7.12
CA THR A 218 -34.23 13.75 -7.43
C THR A 218 -34.70 12.77 -8.51
N SER A 219 -33.77 12.05 -9.15
CA SER A 219 -34.03 11.04 -10.17
C SER A 219 -34.64 9.75 -9.60
N PHE A 220 -34.22 9.28 -8.42
CA PHE A 220 -34.74 8.01 -7.86
C PHE A 220 -36.16 8.17 -7.29
N ALA A 221 -36.47 9.33 -6.71
CA ALA A 221 -37.82 9.65 -6.24
C ALA A 221 -38.83 9.67 -7.41
N THR A 222 -38.42 10.20 -8.55
CA THR A 222 -39.24 10.22 -9.78
C THR A 222 -39.51 8.80 -10.31
N SER A 223 -38.55 7.87 -10.17
CA SER A 223 -38.74 6.47 -10.56
C SER A 223 -39.70 5.71 -9.64
N THR A 224 -39.68 5.96 -8.32
CA THR A 224 -40.66 5.37 -7.39
C THR A 224 -42.05 5.98 -7.56
N ASP A 225 -42.15 7.28 -7.82
CA ASP A 225 -43.45 7.94 -8.04
C ASP A 225 -44.10 7.52 -9.37
N THR A 226 -43.30 7.30 -10.42
CA THR A 226 -43.80 6.76 -11.70
C THR A 226 -44.21 5.29 -11.59
N LEU A 227 -43.48 4.46 -10.84
CA LEU A 227 -43.86 3.07 -10.57
C LEU A 227 -45.10 2.97 -9.66
N ALA A 228 -45.24 3.84 -8.67
CA ALA A 228 -46.42 3.92 -7.82
C ALA A 228 -47.66 4.41 -8.60
N MET A 229 -47.51 5.41 -9.47
CA MET A 229 -48.58 5.84 -10.40
C MET A 229 -48.98 4.74 -11.37
N HIS A 230 -48.02 3.97 -11.91
CA HIS A 230 -48.32 2.86 -12.81
C HIS A 230 -49.04 1.70 -12.10
N LYS A 231 -48.69 1.43 -10.85
CA LYS A 231 -49.35 0.40 -10.02
C LYS A 231 -50.78 0.80 -9.66
N ILE A 232 -51.01 2.05 -9.26
CA ILE A 232 -52.35 2.59 -8.97
C ILE A 232 -53.23 2.62 -10.23
N ARG A 233 -52.65 2.92 -11.41
CA ARG A 233 -53.36 2.88 -12.70
C ARG A 233 -53.70 1.46 -13.17
N SER A 234 -52.96 0.44 -12.71
CA SER A 234 -53.28 -0.96 -12.98
C SER A 234 -54.35 -1.52 -12.05
N GLU A 235 -54.49 -0.99 -10.83
CA GLU A 235 -55.51 -1.42 -9.85
C GLU A 235 -56.88 -0.75 -10.08
N ASN A 236 -56.91 0.51 -10.54
CA ASN A 236 -58.15 1.17 -10.94
C ASN A 236 -58.40 0.99 -12.43
N GLY A 237 -59.16 -0.07 -12.75
CA GLY A 237 -59.47 -0.53 -14.10
C GLY A 237 -59.71 0.58 -15.15
N MET A 238 -58.81 0.62 -16.13
CA MET A 238 -59.13 1.05 -17.48
C MET A 238 -58.79 -0.09 -18.43
N VAL A 239 -59.84 -0.74 -18.90
CA VAL A 239 -59.82 -1.76 -19.94
C VAL A 239 -59.28 -1.11 -21.21
N ASN A 240 -58.11 -1.54 -21.70
CA ASN A 240 -57.66 -1.17 -23.04
C ASN A 240 -58.40 -2.03 -24.07
N PRO A 241 -59.13 -1.46 -25.04
CA PRO A 241 -59.98 -2.19 -25.98
C PRO A 241 -59.22 -2.92 -27.12
N LEU A 242 -57.92 -3.15 -26.99
CA LEU A 242 -57.06 -3.69 -28.07
C LEU A 242 -56.80 -5.20 -28.00
N LEU A 243 -57.49 -5.93 -27.13
CA LEU A 243 -57.30 -7.39 -26.94
C LEU A 243 -58.55 -8.23 -27.32
N LEU A 244 -59.48 -7.66 -28.09
CA LEU A 244 -60.69 -8.34 -28.58
C LEU A 244 -60.63 -8.76 -30.06
N THR A 245 -59.43 -9.04 -30.59
CA THR A 245 -59.30 -9.57 -31.95
C THR A 245 -58.15 -10.57 -32.06
N ALA A 246 -58.14 -11.63 -31.23
CA ALA A 246 -57.29 -12.79 -31.49
C ALA A 246 -57.70 -14.00 -30.62
N ASN A 247 -58.96 -14.45 -30.67
CA ASN A 247 -59.23 -15.86 -30.34
C ASN A 247 -60.54 -16.37 -30.95
N ASP A 248 -60.43 -16.97 -32.13
CA ASP A 248 -61.27 -18.02 -32.70
C ASP A 248 -60.33 -18.70 -33.72
N SER A 249 -59.99 -19.98 -33.73
CA SER A 249 -60.70 -21.21 -33.37
C SER A 249 -59.74 -22.41 -33.54
N GLY A 250 -59.94 -23.52 -32.80
CA GLY A 250 -59.77 -24.88 -33.35
C GLY A 250 -58.51 -25.73 -33.05
N LEU A 251 -58.60 -26.54 -31.97
CA LEU A 251 -58.39 -28.02 -31.87
C LEU A 251 -57.10 -28.80 -32.29
N SER A 252 -56.87 -29.85 -31.48
CA SER A 252 -55.97 -31.04 -31.60
C SER A 252 -54.49 -30.79 -31.26
N GLY A 253 -53.74 -31.61 -30.53
CA GLY A 253 -53.92 -32.92 -29.90
C GLY A 253 -52.54 -33.61 -29.83
N GLY A 254 -52.16 -34.22 -28.70
CA GLY A 254 -51.14 -35.29 -28.69
C GLY A 254 -49.84 -35.11 -27.87
N SER A 255 -49.63 -36.10 -26.99
CA SER A 255 -48.37 -36.76 -26.56
C SER A 255 -47.39 -36.07 -25.57
N SER A 256 -47.20 -36.73 -24.42
CA SER A 256 -45.92 -36.81 -23.69
C SER A 256 -45.00 -37.86 -24.35
N PRO A 257 -43.67 -37.84 -24.09
CA PRO A 257 -43.16 -38.75 -23.06
C PRO A 257 -42.01 -38.20 -22.19
N ALA A 258 -41.72 -38.96 -21.14
CA ALA A 258 -40.67 -38.86 -20.13
C ALA A 258 -39.23 -38.93 -20.70
N THR A 259 -38.22 -38.59 -19.88
CA THR A 259 -37.18 -39.54 -19.35
C THR A 259 -36.06 -38.78 -18.63
N GLU A 260 -35.62 -39.39 -17.52
CA GLU A 260 -34.60 -39.02 -16.54
C GLU A 260 -33.14 -39.02 -17.06
N THR A 261 -32.26 -38.28 -16.39
CA THR A 261 -30.88 -38.67 -15.94
C THR A 261 -30.23 -37.44 -15.25
N SER A 262 -30.20 -37.34 -13.92
CA SER A 262 -29.26 -37.94 -12.95
C SER A 262 -27.77 -37.57 -13.09
N ALA A 263 -27.26 -37.06 -11.96
CA ALA A 263 -25.90 -37.11 -11.43
C ALA A 263 -24.88 -36.01 -11.82
N LEU A 264 -24.69 -35.03 -10.92
CA LEU A 264 -23.47 -34.88 -10.08
C LEU A 264 -23.48 -33.52 -9.35
N ALA A 265 -23.65 -33.56 -8.01
CA ALA A 265 -23.26 -32.51 -7.06
C ALA A 265 -21.71 -32.59 -6.84
N PRO A 266 -20.98 -31.67 -6.13
CA PRO A 266 -21.45 -30.98 -4.90
C PRO A 266 -20.85 -29.58 -4.53
N THR A 267 -21.46 -29.04 -3.46
CA THR A 267 -20.90 -28.23 -2.34
C THR A 267 -20.45 -26.78 -2.57
N ASP A 268 -21.36 -25.87 -2.22
CA ASP A 268 -21.06 -24.51 -1.73
C ASP A 268 -20.50 -24.58 -0.30
N PHE A 269 -19.36 -23.95 -0.08
CA PHE A 269 -18.72 -23.76 1.22
C PHE A 269 -18.87 -22.27 1.57
N THR A 270 -19.15 -21.97 2.84
CA THR A 270 -19.20 -20.64 3.49
C THR A 270 -20.58 -20.02 3.77
N THR A 271 -21.27 -20.58 4.76
CA THR A 271 -22.06 -19.77 5.70
C THR A 271 -21.48 -20.02 7.09
N ARG A 272 -20.71 -19.06 7.63
CA ARG A 272 -20.33 -19.03 9.04
C ARG A 272 -20.99 -17.81 9.66
N ASP A 273 -22.10 -18.06 10.36
CA ASP A 273 -22.80 -17.11 11.20
C ASP A 273 -21.98 -16.81 12.47
N TYR A 274 -21.66 -15.53 12.69
CA TYR A 274 -20.99 -15.00 13.89
C TYR A 274 -22.01 -14.28 14.80
N SER A 275 -23.14 -14.92 15.09
CA SER A 275 -24.22 -14.35 15.92
C SER A 275 -24.41 -15.07 17.26
N SER A 276 -23.37 -15.73 17.77
CA SER A 276 -23.39 -16.29 19.13
C SER A 276 -22.02 -16.20 19.78
N LEU A 277 -21.71 -15.05 20.37
CA LEU A 277 -20.69 -14.91 21.41
C LEU A 277 -20.94 -13.61 22.18
N ASP A 278 -22.09 -13.55 22.86
CA ASP A 278 -22.33 -12.63 23.96
C ASP A 278 -22.59 -13.46 25.23
N ARG A 279 -21.54 -13.55 26.05
CA ARG A 279 -21.51 -13.51 27.54
C ARG A 279 -22.31 -14.55 28.35
N PRO A 280 -21.94 -14.83 29.62
CA PRO A 280 -21.39 -13.93 30.66
C PRO A 280 -19.88 -13.99 30.88
#